data_AF-A0A068V8P0-F1
#
_entry.id   AF-A0A068V8P0-F1
#
_cell.length_a   1.000
_cell.length_b   1.000
_cell.length_c   1.000
_cell.angle_alpha   90.00
_cell.angle_beta   90.00
_cell.angle_gamma   90.00
#
_symmetry.space_group_name_H-M   'P 1'
#
loop_
_entity.id
_entity.type
_entity.pdbx_description
1 polymer ?
#
loop_
_entity_poly.entity_id
_entity_poly.type
_entity_poly.pdbx_seq_one_letter_code
_entity_poly.pdbx_strand_id
1 'polypeptide(L)' 'MAAKSLIPNLFLSLIFSISTTTHSYILVPQPQSQPCKELIFFFHNILYKGNNKNNATSAIVGVSDWGTRETGSFSMIPSL' A
#
# COMPACT_ATOMS: atom_id res chain seq x y z
N MET A 1 50.62 -13.97 41.13
CA MET A 1 50.21 -13.88 39.70
C MET A 1 48.69 -13.96 39.63
N ALA A 2 47.98 -12.84 39.72
CA ALA A 2 46.49 -12.86 39.70
C ALA A 2 45.86 -11.65 38.97
N ALA A 3 46.63 -10.58 38.73
CA ALA A 3 46.13 -9.39 38.03
C ALA A 3 46.07 -9.55 36.49
N LYS A 4 46.67 -10.60 35.92
CA LYS A 4 46.75 -10.81 34.46
C LYS A 4 45.42 -11.28 33.86
N SER A 5 44.54 -11.89 34.65
CA SER A 5 43.23 -12.38 34.22
C SER A 5 42.11 -11.34 34.35
N LEU A 6 42.34 -10.24 35.08
CA LEU A 6 41.34 -9.19 35.30
C LEU A 6 41.24 -8.22 34.12
N ILE A 7 42.36 -7.99 33.43
CA ILE A 7 42.47 -7.09 32.27
C ILE A 7 41.59 -7.53 31.10
N PRO A 8 41.62 -8.80 30.63
CA PRO A 8 40.76 -9.22 29.52
C PRO A 8 39.27 -9.18 29.90
N ASN A 9 38.93 -9.43 31.16
CA ASN A 9 37.56 -9.42 31.65
C ASN A 9 36.98 -7.99 31.70
N LEU A 10 37.79 -7.01 32.13
CA LEU A 10 37.43 -5.59 32.11
C LEU A 10 37.24 -5.09 30.67
N PHE A 11 38.12 -5.52 29.77
CA PHE A 11 38.05 -5.16 28.35
C PHE A 11 36.80 -5.75 27.66
N LEU A 12 36.47 -7.01 27.96
CA LEU A 12 35.25 -7.66 27.44
C LEU A 12 33.97 -6.99 27.97
N SER A 13 33.97 -6.61 29.25
CA SER A 13 32.87 -5.85 29.86
C SER A 13 32.69 -4.47 29.21
N LEU A 14 33.78 -3.80 28.85
CA LEU A 14 33.74 -2.50 28.19
C LEU A 14 33.15 -2.60 26.77
N ILE A 15 33.52 -3.64 26.01
CA ILE A 15 32.98 -3.88 24.66
C ILE A 15 31.48 -4.19 24.72
N PHE A 16 31.02 -4.96 25.71
CA PHE A 16 29.61 -5.27 25.90
C PHE A 16 28.77 -4.01 26.20
N SER A 17 29.31 -3.07 26.99
CA SER A 17 28.63 -1.80 27.30
C SER A 17 28.48 -0.84 26.11
N ILE A 18 29.38 -0.90 25.11
CA ILE A 18 29.32 -0.03 23.92
C ILE A 18 28.30 -0.56 22.90
N SER A 19 27.89 -1.84 23.00
CA SER A 19 27.01 -2.50 22.03
C SER A 19 25.52 -2.12 22.15
N THR A 20 25.14 -1.29 23.13
CA THR A 20 23.74 -0.85 23.31
C THR A 20 23.44 0.54 22.77
N THR A 21 24.08 0.95 21.67
CA THR A 21 23.54 2.03 20.84
C THR A 21 22.38 1.46 20.04
N THR A 22 21.21 1.30 20.69
CA THR A 22 19.96 1.30 19.96
C THR A 22 19.90 2.64 19.25
N HIS A 23 20.23 2.65 17.96
CA HIS A 23 19.83 3.73 17.07
C HIS A 23 18.31 3.73 17.11
N SER A 24 17.74 4.45 18.08
CA SER A 24 16.43 5.06 17.93
C SER A 24 16.62 6.17 16.92
N TYR A 25 16.85 5.78 15.65
CA TYR A 25 16.25 6.55 14.59
C TYR A 25 14.78 6.45 14.95
N ILE A 26 14.27 7.52 15.54
CA ILE A 26 12.85 7.73 15.65
C ILE A 26 12.40 7.55 14.20
N LEU A 27 11.83 6.39 13.89
CA LEU A 27 10.91 6.22 12.79
C LEU A 27 9.75 7.13 13.18
N VAL A 28 9.96 8.45 13.09
CA VAL A 28 8.88 9.37 12.87
C VAL A 28 8.32 8.80 11.58
N PRO A 29 7.12 8.18 11.60
CA PRO A 29 6.50 7.81 10.35
C PRO A 29 6.46 9.13 9.60
N GLN A 30 7.28 9.24 8.55
CA GLN A 30 7.35 10.44 7.76
C GLN A 30 5.89 10.73 7.40
N PRO A 31 5.35 11.91 7.77
CA PRO A 31 3.93 12.17 7.58
C PRO A 31 3.67 11.83 6.13
N GLN A 32 2.81 10.82 5.90
CA GLN A 32 2.62 10.25 4.56
C GLN A 32 2.47 11.43 3.63
N SER A 33 3.34 11.50 2.61
CA SER A 33 3.46 12.67 1.75
C SER A 33 2.06 13.10 1.36
N GLN A 34 1.65 14.29 1.82
CA GLN A 34 0.32 14.78 1.49
C GLN A 34 0.21 14.87 -0.03
N PRO A 35 -0.95 14.55 -0.62
CA PRO A 35 -1.10 14.63 -2.07
C PRO A 35 -0.74 16.05 -2.52
N CYS A 36 0.19 16.18 -3.48
CA CYS A 36 0.59 17.49 -4.01
C CYS A 36 -0.60 18.25 -4.63
N LYS A 37 -1.64 17.50 -5.03
CA LYS A 37 -2.93 18.04 -5.46
C LYS A 37 -4.01 17.00 -5.24
N GLU A 38 -5.14 17.44 -4.68
CA GLU A 38 -6.36 16.64 -4.61
C GLU A 38 -7.29 17.05 -5.75
N LEU A 39 -7.83 16.05 -6.45
CA LEU A 39 -8.81 16.27 -7.50
C LEU A 39 -10.12 15.61 -7.09
N ILE A 40 -11.17 16.42 -7.02
CA ILE A 40 -12.52 15.97 -6.65
C ILE A 40 -13.40 16.11 -7.88
N PHE A 41 -13.94 14.99 -8.37
CA PHE A 41 -14.80 14.96 -9.55
C PHE A 41 -15.84 13.86 -9.44
N PHE A 42 -16.93 14.03 -10.21
CA PHE A 42 -17.98 13.03 -10.36
C PHE A 42 -17.73 12.21 -11.62
N PHE A 43 -17.72 10.88 -11.46
CA PHE A 43 -17.64 9.97 -12.58
C PHE A 43 -19.05 9.58 -13.04
N HIS A 44 -19.41 9.94 -14.28
CA HIS A 44 -20.71 9.61 -14.85
C HIS A 44 -20.62 8.31 -15.64
N ASN A 45 -21.39 7.30 -15.21
CA ASN A 45 -21.50 6.03 -15.90
C ASN A 45 -22.97 5.75 -16.28
N ILE A 46 -23.24 5.61 -17.58
CA ILE A 46 -24.53 5.22 -18.13
C ILE A 46 -24.36 3.82 -18.76
N LEU A 47 -24.92 2.80 -18.11
CA LEU A 47 -24.83 1.42 -18.57
C LEU A 47 -25.67 1.18 -19.84
N TYR A 48 -25.11 0.45 -20.81
CA TYR A 48 -25.84 -0.01 -21.98
C TYR A 48 -26.92 -1.05 -21.62
N LYS A 49 -28.15 -0.82 -22.08
CA LYS A 49 -29.36 -1.63 -21.83
C LYS A 49 -29.90 -2.32 -23.09
N GLY A 50 -29.16 -2.26 -24.21
CA GLY A 50 -29.57 -2.88 -25.48
C GLY A 50 -30.22 -1.91 -26.48
N ASN A 51 -30.69 -0.74 -26.03
CA ASN A 51 -31.37 0.25 -26.89
C ASN A 51 -30.85 1.69 -26.73
N ASN A 52 -29.91 1.94 -25.82
CA ASN A 52 -29.36 3.26 -25.52
C ASN A 52 -27.91 3.42 -26.02
N LYS A 53 -27.58 2.87 -27.19
CA LYS A 53 -26.20 2.84 -27.72
C LYS A 53 -25.59 4.25 -27.78
N ASN A 54 -26.39 5.23 -28.18
CA ASN A 54 -25.94 6.61 -28.38
C ASN A 54 -25.75 7.40 -27.06
N ASN A 55 -26.20 6.86 -25.91
CA ASN A 55 -26.13 7.51 -24.60
C ASN A 55 -25.34 6.69 -23.57
N ALA A 56 -24.98 5.45 -23.88
CA ALA A 56 -24.25 4.58 -22.98
C ALA A 56 -22.77 4.97 -22.93
N THR A 57 -22.21 5.06 -21.72
CA THR A 57 -20.78 5.32 -21.48
C THR A 57 -20.06 4.09 -20.92
N SER A 58 -20.78 3.00 -20.64
CA SER A 58 -20.20 1.69 -20.34
C SER A 58 -21.10 0.54 -20.81
N ALA A 59 -20.55 -0.67 -20.95
CA ALA A 59 -21.29 -1.88 -21.26
C ALA A 59 -20.70 -3.09 -20.54
N ILE A 60 -21.55 -4.02 -20.09
CA ILE A 60 -21.10 -5.31 -19.54
C ILE A 60 -20.53 -6.15 -20.67
N VAL A 61 -19.27 -6.55 -20.55
CA VAL A 61 -18.56 -7.37 -21.55
C VAL A 61 -18.42 -8.82 -21.13
N GLY A 62 -18.67 -9.14 -19.86
CA GLY A 62 -18.66 -10.51 -19.35
C GLY A 62 -19.23 -10.59 -17.94
N VAL A 63 -19.73 -11.78 -17.58
CA VAL A 63 -20.20 -12.11 -16.23
C VAL A 63 -19.61 -13.45 -15.86
N SER A 64 -19.12 -13.59 -14.62
CA SER A 64 -18.65 -14.88 -14.12
C SER A 64 -19.79 -15.88 -13.96
N ASP A 65 -19.50 -17.17 -14.14
CA ASP A 65 -20.52 -18.23 -14.10
C ASP A 65 -21.21 -18.38 -12.73
N TRP A 66 -20.54 -17.97 -11.66
CA TRP A 66 -21.09 -17.95 -10.30
C TRP A 66 -21.64 -16.57 -9.91
N GLY A 67 -21.49 -15.56 -10.77
CA GLY A 67 -21.89 -14.18 -10.54
C GLY A 67 -23.32 -13.88 -10.96
N THR A 68 -23.82 -12.71 -10.54
CA THR A 68 -25.07 -12.12 -11.03
C THR A 68 -24.76 -11.01 -12.03
N ARG A 69 -25.80 -10.39 -12.60
CA ARG A 69 -25.66 -9.24 -13.53
C ARG A 69 -25.00 -8.00 -12.88
N GLU A 70 -24.83 -8.01 -11.57
CA GLU A 70 -24.21 -6.95 -10.79
C GLU A 70 -22.91 -7.46 -10.16
N THR A 71 -22.99 -8.58 -9.42
CA THR A 71 -21.84 -9.18 -8.76
C THR A 71 -21.06 -10.08 -9.70
N GLY A 72 -19.79 -9.77 -9.95
CA GLY A 72 -18.95 -10.57 -10.86
C GLY A 72 -19.13 -10.23 -12.34
N SER A 73 -19.80 -9.11 -12.64
CA SER A 73 -19.89 -8.56 -13.99
C SER A 73 -18.74 -7.59 -14.27
N PHE A 74 -18.11 -7.73 -15.44
CA PHE A 74 -17.07 -6.85 -15.94
C PHE A 74 -17.66 -5.83 -16.92
N SER A 75 -17.40 -4.54 -16.68
CA SER A 75 -17.85 -3.45 -17.54
C SER A 75 -16.67 -2.77 -18.23
N MET A 76 -16.83 -2.46 -19.51
CA MET A 76 -15.84 -1.73 -20.31
C MET A 76 -16.48 -0.51 -20.95
N ILE A 77 -15.67 0.53 -21.20
CA ILE A 77 -16.10 1.71 -21.94
C ILE A 77 -16.27 1.30 -23.40
N PRO A 78 -17.47 1.43 -24.00
CA PRO A 78 -17.68 1.10 -25.40
C PRO A 78 -16.80 2.01 -26.25
N SER A 79 -15.91 1.41 -27.04
CA SER A 79 -15.19 2.16 -28.08
C SER A 79 -16.19 2.59 -29.15
N LEU A 80 -16.15 3.87 -29.52
CA LEU A 80 -16.98 4.50 -30.56
C LEU A 80 -16.92 3.73 -31.89
#